data_AF-A0A6M5Z745-F1
#
_entry.id   AF-A0A6M5Z745-F1
#
_cell.length_a   1.000
_cell.length_b   1.000
_cell.length_c   1.000
_cell.angle_alpha   90.00
_cell.angle_beta   90.00
_cell.angle_gamma   90.00
#
_symmetry.space_group_name_H-M   'P 1'
#
loop_
_entity.id
_entity.type
_entity.pdbx_description
1 polymer ?
#
loop_
_entity_poly.entity_id
_entity_poly.type
_entity_poly.pdbx_seq_one_letter_code
_entity_poly.pdbx_strand_id
1 'polypeptide(L)'
;MREAIRRAAPEAEEVISYRMPAFRQHGVLVYFAAWQTHIGLYPPITGDKGVEKATARYAGPKGNLQFPLAEPMPIALIERIVKLRVKQDTEKAEAKRKKKPQTTRKPKGSK
;
A
#
# COMPACT_ATOMS: atom_id res chain seq x y z
N MET A 1 8.30 -9.38 -6.69
CA MET A 1 7.33 -8.63 -5.85
C MET A 1 8.04 -7.80 -4.78
N ARG A 2 8.64 -8.40 -3.75
CA ARG A 2 9.31 -7.68 -2.64
C ARG A 2 10.32 -6.64 -3.11
N GLU A 3 11.19 -7.00 -4.04
CA GLU A 3 12.21 -6.09 -4.60
C GLU A 3 11.60 -4.88 -5.30
N ALA A 4 10.57 -5.09 -6.12
CA ALA A 4 9.84 -4.00 -6.78
C ALA A 4 9.24 -3.02 -5.76
N ILE A 5 8.65 -3.55 -4.68
CA ILE A 5 8.08 -2.72 -3.61
C ILE A 5 9.20 -1.93 -2.90
N ARG A 6 10.31 -2.58 -2.53
CA ARG A 6 11.46 -1.91 -1.88
C ARG A 6 12.08 -0.81 -2.74
N ARG A 7 12.20 -1.02 -4.06
CA ARG A 7 12.70 0.01 -4.99
C ARG A 7 11.77 1.21 -5.08
N ALA A 8 10.46 0.97 -5.07
CA ALA A 8 9.46 2.02 -5.19
C ALA A 8 9.15 2.74 -3.87
N ALA A 9 9.40 2.09 -2.73
CA ALA A 9 9.18 2.63 -1.38
C ALA A 9 10.38 2.27 -0.47
N PRO A 10 11.55 2.92 -0.67
CA PRO A 10 12.77 2.59 0.07
C PRO A 10 12.67 2.88 1.58
N GLU A 11 11.76 3.78 1.98
CA GLU A 11 11.49 4.10 3.39
C GLU A 11 10.45 3.18 4.04
N ALA A 12 9.83 2.27 3.27
CA ALA A 12 8.80 1.40 3.80
C ALA A 12 9.41 0.17 4.49
N GLU A 13 8.92 -0.11 5.69
CA GLU A 13 9.26 -1.30 6.46
C GLU A 13 8.39 -2.47 6.01
N GLU A 14 9.02 -3.64 5.87
CA GLU A 14 8.30 -4.88 5.66
C GLU A 14 7.80 -5.43 7.01
N VAL A 15 6.51 -5.76 7.07
CA VAL A 15 5.85 -6.30 8.28
C VAL A 15 5.00 -7.52 7.93
N ILE A 16 4.65 -8.31 8.95
CA ILE A 16 3.61 -9.33 8.85
C ILE A 16 2.35 -8.80 9.53
N SER A 17 1.23 -8.78 8.81
CA SER A 17 -0.08 -8.39 9.34
C SER A 17 -1.17 -9.19 8.63
N TYR A 18 -2.21 -9.61 9.36
CA TYR A 18 -3.21 -10.56 8.87
C TYR A 18 -2.60 -11.85 8.29
N ARG A 19 -1.47 -12.31 8.86
CA ARG A 19 -0.66 -13.44 8.36
C ARG A 19 -0.16 -13.28 6.92
N MET A 20 -0.09 -12.04 6.42
CA MET A 20 0.41 -11.71 5.09
C MET A 20 1.59 -10.73 5.20
N PRO A 21 2.58 -10.85 4.30
CA PRO A 21 3.56 -9.79 4.08
C PRO A 21 2.87 -8.48 3.67
N ALA A 22 3.36 -7.39 4.24
CA ALA A 22 2.91 -6.05 3.92
C ALA A 22 4.08 -5.06 3.98
N PHE A 23 3.96 -3.94 3.28
CA PHE A 23 4.88 -2.82 3.39
C PHE A 23 4.17 -1.62 4.01
N ARG A 24 4.79 -1.00 5.02
CA ARG A 24 4.24 0.11 5.80
C ARG A 24 5.22 1.27 5.84
N GLN A 25 4.73 2.49 5.73
CA GLN A 25 5.51 3.72 5.98
C GLN A 25 4.85 4.54 7.11
N HIS A 26 3.88 5.42 6.81
CA HIS A 26 3.02 6.04 7.83
C HIS A 26 1.76 5.21 8.10
N GLY A 27 1.28 4.51 7.06
CA GLY A 27 0.27 3.49 7.07
C GLY A 27 0.68 2.32 6.18
N VAL A 28 -0.17 1.30 6.08
CA VAL A 28 0.12 0.15 5.20
C VAL A 28 -0.09 0.59 3.75
N LEU A 29 0.97 0.47 2.95
CA LEU A 29 0.98 0.78 1.53
C LEU A 29 0.27 -0.34 0.75
N VAL A 30 0.77 -1.57 0.92
CA VAL A 30 0.27 -2.76 0.25
C VAL A 30 0.41 -4.01 1.12
N TYR A 31 -0.51 -4.94 0.97
CA TYR A 31 -0.36 -6.35 1.35
C TYR A 31 -0.21 -7.19 0.09
N PHE A 32 0.47 -8.32 0.19
CA PHE A 32 0.52 -9.30 -0.89
C PHE A 32 0.57 -10.72 -0.35
N ALA A 33 0.00 -11.65 -1.12
CA ALA A 33 -0.03 -13.06 -0.76
C ALA A 33 0.13 -13.93 -2.02
N ALA A 34 0.80 -15.07 -1.87
CA ALA A 34 0.87 -16.08 -2.91
C ALA A 34 -0.34 -17.02 -2.78
N TRP A 35 -1.06 -17.19 -3.87
CA TRP A 35 -2.13 -18.16 -4.04
C TRP A 35 -1.69 -19.24 -5.02
N GLN A 36 -2.53 -20.27 -5.21
CA GLN A 36 -2.21 -21.40 -6.08
C GLN A 36 -1.90 -20.98 -7.53
N THR A 37 -2.62 -19.99 -8.06
CA THR A 37 -2.54 -19.60 -9.48
C THR A 37 -2.07 -18.17 -9.72
N HIS A 38 -1.97 -17.36 -8.66
CA HIS A 38 -1.67 -15.93 -8.78
C HIS A 38 -1.03 -15.37 -7.52
N ILE A 39 -0.44 -14.18 -7.63
CA ILE A 39 -0.08 -13.34 -6.49
C ILE A 39 -1.14 -12.26 -6.33
N GLY A 40 -1.76 -12.20 -5.16
CA GLY A 40 -2.72 -11.15 -4.81
C GLY A 40 -2.00 -9.89 -4.30
N LEU A 41 -2.48 -8.71 -4.69
CA LEU A 41 -2.04 -7.41 -4.16
C LEU A 41 -3.25 -6.62 -3.69
N TYR A 42 -3.14 -6.06 -2.47
CA TYR A 42 -4.20 -5.38 -1.75
C TYR A 42 -3.66 -4.07 -1.18
N PRO A 43 -4.49 -3.01 -1.01
CA PRO A 43 -5.92 -2.92 -1.34
C PRO A 43 -6.16 -2.69 -2.86
N PRO A 44 -7.43 -2.54 -3.31
CA PRO A 44 -7.73 -2.04 -4.65
C PRO A 44 -7.07 -0.68 -4.91
N ILE A 45 -6.64 -0.45 -6.16
CA ILE A 45 -5.89 0.75 -6.54
C ILE A 45 -6.85 1.81 -7.06
N THR A 46 -6.78 3.00 -6.49
CA THR A 46 -7.59 4.17 -6.88
C THR A 46 -6.76 5.44 -6.79
N GLY A 47 -7.24 6.53 -7.40
CA GLY A 47 -6.67 7.88 -7.28
C GLY A 47 -5.70 8.28 -8.40
N ASP A 48 -5.54 7.43 -9.41
CA ASP A 48 -4.83 7.77 -10.65
C ASP A 48 -5.45 6.98 -11.81
N LYS A 49 -6.15 7.68 -12.71
CA LYS A 49 -6.87 7.06 -13.84
C LYS A 49 -5.95 6.25 -14.77
N GLY A 50 -4.69 6.68 -14.91
CA GLY A 50 -3.71 6.01 -15.76
C GLY A 50 -3.23 4.69 -15.15
N VAL A 51 -3.02 4.66 -13.84
CA VAL A 51 -2.70 3.42 -13.11
C VAL A 51 -3.92 2.51 -13.06
N GLU A 52 -5.11 3.04 -12.77
CA GLU A 52 -6.37 2.27 -12.76
C GLU A 52 -6.59 1.55 -14.09
N LYS A 53 -6.47 2.27 -15.21
CA LYS A 53 -6.57 1.69 -16.56
C LYS A 53 -5.51 0.60 -16.80
N ALA A 54 -4.27 0.83 -16.37
CA ALA A 54 -3.18 -0.16 -16.52
C ALA A 54 -3.39 -1.41 -15.65
N THR A 55 -4.09 -1.27 -14.52
CA THR A 55 -4.38 -2.38 -13.60
C THR A 55 -5.66 -3.15 -13.92
N ALA A 56 -6.53 -2.63 -14.79
CA ALA A 56 -7.86 -3.18 -15.05
C ALA A 56 -7.83 -4.67 -15.44
N ARG A 57 -6.87 -5.09 -16.27
CA ARG A 57 -6.73 -6.50 -16.68
C ARG A 57 -6.37 -7.47 -15.55
N TYR A 58 -5.90 -6.96 -14.41
CA TYR A 58 -5.52 -7.75 -13.23
C TYR A 58 -6.55 -7.64 -12.11
N ALA A 59 -7.59 -6.80 -12.24
CA ALA A 59 -8.58 -6.61 -11.19
C ALA A 59 -9.46 -7.85 -11.02
N GLY A 60 -9.44 -8.43 -9.82
CA GLY A 60 -10.37 -9.49 -9.43
C GLY A 60 -11.74 -8.95 -9.03
N PRO A 61 -12.67 -9.82 -8.59
CA PRO A 61 -14.07 -9.45 -8.33
C PRO A 61 -14.29 -8.32 -7.32
N LYS A 62 -13.36 -8.13 -6.38
CA LYS A 62 -13.40 -7.09 -5.34
C LYS A 62 -12.43 -5.93 -5.61
N GLY A 63 -11.90 -5.83 -6.83
CA GLY A 63 -10.93 -4.81 -7.24
C GLY A 63 -9.48 -5.06 -6.77
N ASN A 64 -9.23 -6.09 -5.95
CA ASN A 64 -7.86 -6.50 -5.62
C ASN A 64 -7.18 -7.06 -6.86
N LEU A 65 -5.89 -6.79 -7.01
CA LEU A 65 -5.16 -7.24 -8.19
C LEU A 65 -4.73 -8.70 -8.01
N GLN A 66 -4.87 -9.48 -9.07
CA GLN A 66 -4.42 -10.85 -9.19
C GLN A 66 -3.42 -10.92 -10.34
N PHE A 67 -2.15 -11.14 -10.02
CA PHE A 67 -1.08 -11.31 -11.00
C PHE A 67 -0.91 -12.80 -11.29
N PRO A 68 -1.29 -13.31 -12.48
CA PRO A 68 -1.19 -14.73 -12.80
C PRO A 68 0.25 -15.23 -12.70
N LEU A 69 0.45 -16.44 -12.15
CA LEU A 69 1.78 -17.07 -12.11
C LEU A 69 2.25 -17.58 -13.48
N ALA A 70 1.31 -17.74 -14.43
CA ALA A 70 1.59 -18.17 -15.80
C ALA A 70 2.12 -17.06 -16.72
N GLU A 71 2.16 -15.80 -16.25
CA GLU A 71 2.63 -14.66 -17.02
C GLU A 71 3.82 -13.97 -16.32
N PRO A 72 4.71 -13.28 -17.08
CA PRO A 72 5.74 -12.46 -16.48
C PRO A 72 5.15 -11.41 -15.54
N MET A 73 5.75 -11.28 -14.35
CA MET A 73 5.33 -10.31 -13.35
C MET A 73 5.49 -8.87 -13.89
N PRO A 74 4.46 -8.02 -13.88
CA PRO A 74 4.54 -6.67 -14.44
C PRO A 74 5.23 -5.70 -13.46
N ILE A 75 6.55 -5.85 -13.31
CA ILE A 75 7.36 -5.15 -12.30
C ILE A 75 7.20 -3.62 -12.38
N ALA A 76 7.25 -3.03 -13.58
CA ALA A 76 7.08 -1.59 -13.76
C ALA A 76 5.70 -1.08 -13.31
N LEU A 77 4.64 -1.88 -13.52
CA LEU A 77 3.29 -1.54 -13.06
C LEU A 77 3.21 -1.61 -11.53
N ILE A 78 3.80 -2.63 -10.91
CA ILE A 78 3.87 -2.77 -9.45
C ILE A 78 4.59 -1.57 -8.83
N GLU A 79 5.72 -1.15 -9.40
CA GLU A 79 6.43 0.04 -8.92
C GLU A 79 5.58 1.32 -9.03
N ARG A 80 4.85 1.50 -10.14
CA ARG A 80 3.91 2.63 -10.30
C ARG A 80 2.80 2.62 -9.25
N ILE A 81 2.23 1.44 -8.96
CA ILE A 81 1.22 1.26 -7.93
C ILE A 81 1.79 1.65 -6.55
N VAL A 82 2.97 1.14 -6.20
CA VAL A 82 3.59 1.41 -4.90
C VAL A 82 3.92 2.89 -4.74
N LYS A 83 4.46 3.56 -5.77
CA LYS A 83 4.70 5.01 -5.76
C LYS A 83 3.41 5.81 -5.53
N LEU A 84 2.32 5.42 -6.17
CA LEU A 84 1.01 6.03 -5.93
C LEU A 84 0.57 5.85 -4.47
N ARG A 85 0.73 4.65 -3.91
CA ARG A 85 0.38 4.35 -2.51
C ARG A 85 1.23 5.14 -1.52
N VAL A 86 2.53 5.32 -1.78
CA VAL A 86 3.43 6.17 -0.97
C VAL A 86 2.91 7.60 -0.97
N LYS A 87 2.65 8.20 -2.14
CA LYS A 87 2.13 9.57 -2.25
C LYS A 87 0.86 9.76 -1.41
N GLN A 88 -0.10 8.86 -1.55
CA GLN A 88 -1.36 8.91 -0.81
C GLN A 88 -1.16 8.75 0.70
N ASP A 89 -0.23 7.90 1.12
CA ASP A 89 0.08 7.68 2.53
C ASP A 89 0.71 8.92 3.17
N THR A 90 1.64 9.57 2.47
CA THR A 90 2.25 10.84 2.88
C THR A 90 1.21 11.96 2.99
N GLU A 91 0.38 12.18 1.96
CA GLU A 91 -0.69 13.19 1.98
C GLU A 91 -1.67 12.97 3.16
N LYS A 92 -2.04 11.70 3.40
CA LYS A 92 -2.90 11.34 4.53
C LYS A 92 -2.23 11.58 5.88
N ALA A 93 -0.94 11.30 6.00
CA ALA A 93 -0.16 11.55 7.21
C ALA A 93 -0.05 13.06 7.51
N GLU A 94 0.19 13.87 6.50
CA GLU A 94 0.23 15.34 6.61
C GLU A 94 -1.13 15.91 7.01
N ALA A 95 -2.21 15.47 6.36
CA ALA A 95 -3.57 15.90 6.70
C ALA A 95 -3.92 15.54 8.16
N LYS A 96 -3.50 14.38 8.65
CA LYS A 96 -3.67 13.99 10.06
C LYS A 96 -2.85 14.86 11.02
N ARG A 97 -1.64 15.27 10.64
CA ARG A 97 -0.80 16.18 11.43
C ARG A 97 -1.42 17.57 11.52
N LYS A 98 -1.90 18.13 10.40
CA LYS A 98 -2.59 19.43 10.35
C LYS A 98 -3.89 19.48 11.16
N LYS A 99 -4.58 18.34 11.30
CA LYS A 99 -5.81 18.20 12.11
C LYS A 99 -5.56 17.97 13.61
N LYS A 100 -4.31 17.72 14.03
CA LYS A 100 -3.92 17.60 15.46
C LYS A 100 -3.09 18.80 15.98
N PRO A 101 -3.48 20.08 15.77
CA PRO A 101 -2.82 21.15 16.49
C PRO A 101 -3.31 21.12 17.96
N GLN A 102 -2.41 20.68 18.85
CA GLN A 102 -2.47 20.84 20.31
C GLN A 102 -3.83 20.56 21.00
N THR A 103 -4.16 19.28 21.24
CA THR A 103 -4.89 18.98 22.49
C THR A 103 -3.88 18.95 23.62
N THR A 104 -3.92 20.01 24.43
CA THR A 104 -3.20 20.18 25.68
C THR A 104 -3.29 18.91 26.54
N ARG A 105 -2.13 18.33 26.88
CA ARG A 105 -2.04 17.37 27.99
C ARG A 105 -2.37 18.15 29.27
N LYS A 106 -3.58 18.00 29.82
CA LYS A 106 -3.85 18.40 31.21
C LYS A 106 -2.92 17.57 32.11
N PRO A 107 -2.12 18.19 33.00
CA PRO A 107 -1.37 17.42 33.99
C PRO A 107 -2.38 16.72 34.90
N LYS A 108 -2.21 15.40 35.10
CA LYS A 108 -2.95 14.67 36.13
C LYS A 108 -2.55 15.28 37.47
N GLY A 109 -3.48 16.01 38.06
CA GLY A 109 -3.32 16.57 39.40
C GLY A 109 -3.13 15.44 40.41
N SER A 110 -2.08 15.59 41.22
CA SER A 110 -1.84 14.86 42.45
C SER A 110 -3.02 15.03 43.40
N LYS A 111 -3.51 13.93 43.96
CA LYS A 111 -4.04 13.81 45.32
C LYS A 111 -3.98 12.34 45.72
#